data_AF-A0A372MBA0-F1
#
_entry.id   AF-A0A372MBA0-F1
#
_cell.length_a   1.000
_cell.length_b   1.000
_cell.length_c   1.000
_cell.angle_alpha   90.00
_cell.angle_beta   90.00
_cell.angle_gamma   90.00
#
_symmetry.space_group_name_H-M   'P 1'
#
loop_
_entity.id
_entity.type
_entity.pdbx_description
1 polymer ?
#
loop_
_entity_poly.entity_id
_entity_poly.type
_entity_poly.pdbx_seq_one_letter_code
_entity_poly.pdbx_strand_id
1 'polypeptide(L)'
;MGAVASQVWPLLLFTGVLTGAALLWMIRSGDAVPAAMAWMLLAKPALLGLLVPFALHESAHVLVLRRIPTVTHIALERTGWRTSVVPAGTMTGRQTALVALAGPLVCVAVGAVLWLTSFDRALSWWYLAHLAFLLPVFGDGRALWFGSRQRLTHTPDAS
;
A
#
# COMPACT_ATOMS: atom_id res chain seq x y z
N MET A 1 -6.84 -9.22 -2.14
CA MET A 1 -7.02 -9.06 -0.68
C MET A 1 -6.37 -10.17 0.16
N GLY A 2 -6.47 -11.46 -0.21
CA GLY A 2 -5.90 -12.57 0.59
C GLY A 2 -4.37 -12.58 0.79
N ALA A 3 -3.62 -11.81 0.00
CA ALA A 3 -2.15 -11.73 0.11
C ALA A 3 -1.66 -10.76 1.18
N VAL A 4 -2.29 -9.58 1.26
CA VAL A 4 -2.06 -8.59 2.32
C VAL A 4 -2.43 -9.17 3.68
N ALA A 5 -3.62 -9.77 3.74
CA ALA A 5 -4.13 -10.39 4.95
C ALA A 5 -3.18 -11.46 5.49
N SER A 6 -2.51 -12.24 4.61
CA SER A 6 -1.53 -13.24 5.02
C SER A 6 -0.19 -12.68 5.52
N GLN A 7 0.14 -11.42 5.24
CA GLN A 7 1.35 -10.78 5.77
C GLN A 7 1.09 -10.17 7.15
N VAL A 8 -0.10 -9.59 7.32
CA VAL A 8 -0.50 -8.90 8.55
C VAL A 8 -1.41 -9.75 9.44
N TRP A 9 -1.55 -11.05 9.14
CA TRP A 9 -2.47 -11.96 9.83
C TRP A 9 -2.25 -12.06 11.34
N PRO A 10 -1.02 -12.07 11.89
CA PRO A 10 -0.84 -12.16 13.34
C PRO A 10 -1.35 -10.88 14.02
N LEU A 11 -1.11 -9.72 13.40
CA LEU A 11 -1.61 -8.43 13.86
C LEU A 11 -3.14 -8.37 13.78
N LEU A 12 -3.73 -8.84 12.67
CA LEU A 12 -5.18 -8.89 12.51
C LEU A 12 -5.83 -9.84 13.50
N LEU A 13 -5.23 -11.01 13.75
CA LEU A 13 -5.71 -11.97 14.74
C LEU A 13 -5.64 -11.36 16.14
N PHE A 14 -4.50 -10.80 16.53
CA PHE A 14 -4.32 -10.14 17.82
C PHE A 14 -5.33 -9.02 18.03
N THR A 15 -5.47 -8.15 17.02
CA THR A 15 -6.43 -7.04 17.02
C THR A 15 -7.86 -7.55 17.11
N GLY A 16 -8.20 -8.61 16.38
CA GLY A 16 -9.52 -9.23 16.37
C GLY A 16 -9.87 -9.85 17.73
N VAL A 17 -8.93 -10.57 18.36
CA VAL A 17 -9.13 -11.16 19.69
C VAL A 17 -9.37 -10.08 20.75
N LEU A 18 -8.53 -9.04 20.79
CA LEU A 18 -8.69 -7.96 21.78
C LEU A 18 -9.97 -7.15 21.55
N THR A 19 -10.30 -6.87 20.29
CA THR A 19 -11.56 -6.17 19.95
C THR A 19 -12.77 -7.04 20.32
N GLY A 20 -12.73 -8.34 20.03
CA GLY A 20 -13.79 -9.28 20.40
C GLY A 20 -13.99 -9.40 21.91
N ALA A 21 -12.89 -9.47 22.68
CA ALA A 21 -12.94 -9.47 24.14
C ALA A 21 -13.52 -8.16 24.70
N ALA A 22 -13.13 -7.02 24.14
CA ALA A 22 -13.65 -5.71 24.54
C ALA A 22 -15.14 -5.54 24.23
N LEU A 23 -15.60 -6.05 23.08
CA LEU A 23 -17.03 -6.07 22.73
C LEU A 23 -17.83 -7.01 23.63
N LEU A 24 -17.30 -8.20 23.95
CA LEU A 24 -17.93 -9.11 24.89
C LEU A 24 -18.05 -8.47 26.28
N TRP A 25 -17.01 -7.77 26.74
CA TRP A 25 -17.05 -7.01 27.98
C TRP A 25 -18.13 -5.94 27.96
N MET A 26 -18.21 -5.15 26.89
CA MET A 26 -19.23 -4.11 26.73
C MET A 26 -20.65 -4.70 26.79
N ILE A 27 -20.89 -5.83 26.11
CA ILE A 27 -22.20 -6.50 26.14
C ILE A 27 -22.56 -6.98 27.55
N ARG A 28 -21.56 -7.44 28.34
CA ARG A 28 -21.78 -8.00 29.68
C ARG A 28 -21.89 -6.94 30.78
N SER A 29 -21.11 -5.86 30.67
CA SER A 29 -20.94 -4.86 31.73
C SER A 29 -21.66 -3.53 31.43
N GLY A 30 -21.98 -3.25 30.16
CA GLY A 30 -22.44 -1.95 29.69
C GLY A 30 -21.31 -0.92 29.49
N ASP A 31 -20.06 -1.24 29.86
CA ASP A 31 -18.92 -0.33 29.71
C ASP A 31 -18.35 -0.38 28.28
N ALA A 32 -18.53 0.71 27.54
CA ALA A 32 -18.07 0.86 26.17
C ALA A 32 -16.61 1.32 26.05
N VAL A 33 -15.96 1.74 27.15
CA VAL A 33 -14.60 2.31 27.11
C VAL A 33 -13.58 1.34 26.50
N PRO A 34 -13.51 0.05 26.91
CA PRO A 34 -12.56 -0.89 26.32
C PRO A 34 -12.79 -1.10 24.81
N ALA A 35 -14.05 -1.14 24.37
CA ALA A 35 -14.40 -1.31 22.97
C ALA A 35 -14.01 -0.09 22.13
N ALA A 36 -14.26 1.12 22.64
CA ALA A 36 -13.84 2.36 22.00
C ALA A 36 -12.31 2.47 21.89
N MET A 37 -11.58 2.08 22.95
CA MET A 37 -10.12 2.05 22.93
C MET A 37 -9.58 1.01 21.94
N ALA A 38 -10.11 -0.22 21.95
CA ALA A 38 -9.72 -1.26 21.00
C ALA A 38 -9.97 -0.83 19.55
N TRP A 39 -11.08 -0.14 19.29
CA TRP A 39 -11.35 0.45 17.98
C TRP A 39 -10.31 1.50 17.59
N MET A 40 -10.13 2.53 18.42
CA MET A 40 -9.29 3.69 18.09
C MET A 40 -7.80 3.34 18.01
N LEU A 41 -7.32 2.44 18.86
CA LEU A 41 -5.89 2.15 19.00
C LEU A 41 -5.44 0.92 18.21
N LEU A 42 -6.34 -0.03 17.94
CA LEU A 42 -5.98 -1.31 17.30
C LEU A 42 -6.69 -1.51 15.96
N ALA A 43 -8.02 -1.64 15.99
CA ALA A 43 -8.78 -2.05 14.81
C ALA A 43 -8.72 -1.02 13.68
N LYS A 44 -8.93 0.26 14.00
CA LYS A 44 -8.90 1.34 13.01
C LYS A 44 -7.51 1.50 12.37
N PRO A 45 -6.40 1.61 13.11
CA PRO A 45 -5.06 1.64 12.50
C PRO A 45 -4.74 0.39 11.69
N ALA A 46 -5.03 -0.81 12.20
CA ALA A 46 -4.71 -2.06 11.51
C ALA A 46 -5.50 -2.24 10.21
N LEU A 47 -6.80 -1.93 10.22
CA LEU A 47 -7.66 -2.10 9.06
C LEU A 47 -7.52 -0.93 8.09
N LEU A 48 -7.83 0.28 8.56
CA LEU A 48 -7.91 1.46 7.69
C LEU A 48 -6.55 2.08 7.42
N GLY A 49 -5.60 1.97 8.35
CA GLY A 49 -4.26 2.55 8.24
C GLY A 49 -3.24 1.62 7.61
N LEU A 50 -3.38 0.30 7.74
CA LEU A 50 -2.42 -0.65 7.15
C LEU A 50 -3.02 -1.41 5.98
N LEU A 51 -4.11 -2.15 6.20
CA LEU A 51 -4.65 -3.06 5.20
C LEU A 51 -5.23 -2.34 3.98
N VAL A 52 -6.02 -1.29 4.18
CA VAL A 52 -6.63 -0.52 3.08
C VAL A 52 -5.58 0.18 2.20
N PRO A 53 -4.66 1.01 2.72
CA PRO A 53 -3.69 1.70 1.87
C PRO A 53 -2.72 0.73 1.20
N PHE A 54 -2.34 -0.37 1.85
CA PHE A 54 -1.54 -1.40 1.19
C PHE A 54 -2.30 -2.05 0.03
N ALA A 55 -3.57 -2.42 0.23
CA ALA A 55 -4.39 -2.98 -0.85
C ALA A 55 -4.59 -1.98 -2.00
N LEU A 56 -4.77 -0.69 -1.67
CA LEU A 56 -4.86 0.39 -2.64
C LEU A 56 -3.56 0.55 -3.44
N HIS A 57 -2.41 0.53 -2.76
CA HIS A 57 -1.08 0.60 -3.34
C HIS A 57 -0.86 -0.49 -4.40
N GLU A 58 -1.04 -1.76 -4.01
CA GLU A 58 -0.85 -2.89 -4.93
C GLU A 58 -1.88 -2.88 -6.07
N SER A 59 -3.11 -2.44 -5.79
CA SER A 59 -4.15 -2.33 -6.83
C SER A 59 -3.80 -1.29 -7.89
N ALA A 60 -3.20 -0.17 -7.49
CA ALA A 60 -2.76 0.86 -8.42
C ALA A 60 -1.67 0.33 -9.37
N HIS A 61 -0.70 -0.43 -8.86
CA HIS A 61 0.31 -1.12 -9.69
C HIS A 61 -0.35 -2.03 -10.73
N VAL A 62 -1.27 -2.90 -10.31
CA VAL A 62 -2.01 -3.80 -11.21
C VAL A 62 -2.81 -3.02 -12.26
N LEU A 63 -3.48 -1.94 -11.87
CA LEU A 63 -4.28 -1.13 -12.78
C LEU A 63 -3.41 -0.49 -13.88
N VAL A 64 -2.23 0.03 -13.54
CA VAL A 64 -1.31 0.59 -14.53
C VAL A 64 -0.69 -0.50 -15.40
N LEU A 65 -0.29 -1.64 -14.82
CA LEU A 65 0.27 -2.77 -15.56
C LEU A 65 -0.69 -3.33 -16.60
N ARG A 66 -1.99 -3.43 -16.28
CA ARG A 66 -3.03 -3.87 -17.22
C ARG A 66 -3.18 -2.96 -18.45
N ARG A 67 -2.68 -1.72 -18.39
CA ARG A 67 -2.71 -0.78 -19.51
C ARG A 67 -1.48 -0.87 -20.40
N ILE A 68 -0.50 -1.72 -20.06
CA ILE A 68 0.73 -1.90 -20.83
C ILE A 68 0.58 -3.15 -21.71
N PRO A 69 0.46 -3.01 -23.05
CA PRO A 69 0.19 -4.15 -23.93
C PRO A 69 1.30 -5.21 -23.97
N THR A 70 2.53 -4.83 -23.64
CA THR A 70 3.71 -5.71 -23.63
C THR A 70 3.84 -6.55 -22.36
N VAL A 71 2.96 -6.34 -21.37
CA VAL A 71 2.86 -7.18 -20.17
C VAL A 71 1.88 -8.31 -20.48
N THR A 72 2.39 -9.54 -20.53
CA THR A 72 1.59 -10.72 -20.91
C THR A 72 0.88 -11.32 -19.70
N HIS A 73 1.56 -11.36 -18.55
CA HIS A 73 1.00 -11.87 -17.30
C HIS A 73 1.43 -11.00 -16.13
N ILE A 74 0.54 -10.91 -15.12
CA ILE A 74 0.82 -10.23 -13.86
C ILE A 74 0.92 -11.31 -12.80
N ALA A 75 2.14 -11.62 -12.35
CA ALA A 75 2.38 -12.55 -11.27
C ALA A 75 2.29 -11.82 -9.93
N LEU A 76 1.69 -12.47 -8.93
CA LEU A 76 1.80 -12.06 -7.55
C LEU A 76 2.91 -12.91 -6.92
N GLU A 77 4.10 -12.35 -6.81
CA GLU A 77 5.18 -13.03 -6.11
C GLU A 77 5.06 -12.81 -4.60
N ARG A 78 5.25 -13.90 -3.86
CA ARG A 78 5.39 -13.90 -2.41
C ARG A 78 6.82 -14.32 -2.05
N THR A 79 7.63 -13.37 -1.61
CA THR A 79 8.96 -13.65 -1.07
C THR A 79 8.94 -13.48 0.44
N GLY A 80 8.78 -14.60 1.17
CA GLY A 80 8.71 -14.62 2.64
C GLY A 80 7.56 -13.77 3.19
N TRP A 81 7.89 -12.55 3.59
CA TRP A 81 6.98 -11.55 4.18
C TRP A 81 6.53 -10.46 3.21
N ARG A 82 6.82 -10.55 1.90
CA ARG A 82 6.45 -9.51 0.93
C ARG A 82 5.57 -10.09 -0.16
N THR A 83 4.42 -9.46 -0.36
CA THR A 83 3.63 -9.61 -1.59
C THR A 83 4.01 -8.48 -2.52
N SER A 84 4.42 -8.81 -3.74
CA SER A 84 4.78 -7.81 -4.75
C SER A 84 4.22 -8.25 -6.08
N VAL A 85 3.67 -7.29 -6.81
CA VAL A 85 3.24 -7.53 -8.19
C VAL A 85 4.47 -7.52 -9.10
N VAL A 86 4.71 -8.63 -9.80
CA VAL A 86 5.81 -8.76 -10.76
C VAL A 86 5.22 -8.93 -12.16
N PRO A 87 5.48 -7.98 -13.08
CA PRO A 87 5.05 -8.13 -14.45
C PRO A 87 5.94 -9.14 -15.19
N ALA A 88 5.31 -10.10 -15.87
CA ALA A 88 5.95 -10.92 -16.88
C ALA A 88 5.73 -10.28 -18.25
N GLY A 89 6.83 -9.89 -18.90
CA GLY A 89 6.81 -9.19 -20.17
C GLY A 89 7.93 -8.16 -20.28
N THR A 90 7.87 -7.30 -21.29
CA THR A 90 8.85 -6.23 -21.48
C THR A 90 8.23 -4.89 -21.10
N MET A 91 8.99 -4.05 -20.42
CA MET A 91 8.62 -2.69 -20.08
C MET A 91 9.78 -1.75 -20.37
N THR A 92 9.48 -0.62 -21.00
CA THR A 92 10.44 0.48 -21.14
C THR A 92 10.72 1.09 -19.76
N GLY A 93 11.89 1.70 -19.57
CA GLY A 93 12.20 2.42 -18.32
C GLY A 93 11.16 3.48 -17.94
N ARG A 94 10.49 4.09 -18.93
CA ARG A 94 9.37 5.03 -18.71
C ARG A 94 8.17 4.33 -18.07
N GLN A 95 7.78 3.17 -18.59
CA GLN A 95 6.67 2.37 -18.07
C GLN A 95 7.00 1.83 -16.67
N THR A 96 8.24 1.40 -16.44
CA THR A 96 8.70 0.95 -15.11
C THR A 96 8.61 2.07 -14.08
N ALA A 97 9.06 3.29 -14.42
CA ALA A 97 8.95 4.45 -13.55
C ALA A 97 7.48 4.83 -13.28
N LEU A 98 6.61 4.79 -14.29
CA LEU A 98 5.18 5.09 -14.13
C LEU A 98 4.47 4.10 -13.22
N VAL A 99 4.74 2.79 -13.40
CA VAL A 99 4.20 1.76 -12.52
C VAL A 99 4.70 1.99 -11.09
N ALA A 100 6.02 2.14 -10.89
CA ALA A 100 6.60 2.38 -9.57
C ALA A 100 6.00 3.58 -8.82
N LEU A 101 5.59 4.63 -9.55
CA LEU A 101 4.92 5.79 -8.95
C LEU A 101 3.44 5.56 -8.61
N ALA A 102 2.76 4.66 -9.33
CA ALA A 102 1.32 4.48 -9.22
C ALA A 102 0.86 4.10 -7.81
N GLY A 103 1.51 3.10 -7.19
CA GLY A 103 1.21 2.66 -5.82
C GLY A 103 1.31 3.79 -4.79
N PRO A 104 2.50 4.41 -4.62
CA PRO A 104 2.70 5.50 -3.66
C PRO A 104 1.82 6.72 -3.93
N LEU A 105 1.69 7.17 -5.18
CA LEU A 105 0.97 8.40 -5.49
C LEU A 105 -0.54 8.29 -5.24
N VAL A 106 -1.16 7.14 -5.51
CA VAL A 106 -2.57 6.93 -5.21
C VAL A 106 -2.82 6.96 -3.70
N CYS A 107 -1.92 6.36 -2.90
CA CYS A 107 -2.01 6.43 -1.44
C CYS A 107 -1.89 7.88 -0.95
N VAL A 108 -0.91 8.62 -1.46
CA VAL A 108 -0.69 10.03 -1.12
C VAL A 108 -1.89 10.90 -1.47
N ALA A 109 -2.51 10.68 -2.62
CA ALA A 109 -3.71 11.42 -3.01
C ALA A 109 -4.84 11.21 -2.00
N VAL A 110 -5.10 9.96 -1.59
CA VAL A 110 -6.11 9.66 -0.56
C VAL A 110 -5.72 10.25 0.80
N GLY A 111 -4.46 10.12 1.20
CA GLY A 111 -3.94 10.72 2.44
C GLY A 111 -4.08 12.25 2.46
N ALA A 112 -3.81 12.92 1.35
CA ALA A 112 -3.99 14.36 1.19
C ALA A 112 -5.46 14.77 1.32
N VAL A 113 -6.40 14.02 0.72
CA VAL A 113 -7.84 14.26 0.89
C VAL A 113 -8.25 14.11 2.36
N LEU A 114 -7.80 13.05 3.05
CA LEU A 114 -8.10 12.84 4.47
C LEU A 114 -7.55 13.96 5.35
N TRP A 115 -6.37 14.49 5.02
CA TRP A 115 -5.74 15.59 5.75
C TRP A 115 -6.44 16.93 5.50
N LEU A 116 -6.67 17.28 4.23
CA LEU A 116 -7.22 18.58 3.82
C LEU A 116 -8.68 18.74 4.24
N THR A 117 -9.47 17.67 4.19
CA THR A 117 -10.87 17.69 4.68
C THR A 117 -10.97 17.61 6.21
N SER A 118 -9.85 17.42 6.91
CA SER A 118 -9.80 17.15 8.36
C SER A 118 -10.65 15.96 8.81
N PHE A 119 -11.00 15.05 7.89
CA PHE A 119 -11.83 13.89 8.19
C PHE A 119 -11.13 12.96 9.17
N ASP A 120 -9.83 12.69 8.96
CA ASP A 120 -9.04 11.86 9.86
C ASP A 120 -7.53 12.08 9.67
N ARG A 121 -6.97 13.02 10.44
CA ARG A 121 -5.55 13.38 10.37
C ARG A 121 -4.61 12.30 10.89
N ALA A 122 -5.08 11.46 11.83
CA ALA A 122 -4.27 10.35 12.30
C ALA A 122 -4.14 9.30 11.19
N LEU A 123 -5.25 9.03 10.49
CA LEU A 123 -5.28 8.08 9.40
C LEU A 123 -4.49 8.56 8.17
N SER A 124 -4.53 9.85 7.84
CA SER A 124 -3.80 10.37 6.67
C SER A 124 -2.30 10.09 6.72
N TRP A 125 -1.68 10.08 7.90
CA TRP A 125 -0.25 9.78 8.04
C TRP A 125 0.12 8.38 7.57
N TRP A 126 -0.76 7.40 7.79
CA TRP A 126 -0.56 6.05 7.29
C TRP A 126 -0.50 5.99 5.75
N TYR A 127 -1.33 6.80 5.09
CA TYR A 127 -1.35 6.90 3.64
C TYR A 127 -0.12 7.66 3.12
N LEU A 128 0.22 8.79 3.74
CA LEU A 128 1.38 9.62 3.36
C LEU A 128 2.71 8.90 3.57
N ALA A 129 2.81 8.00 4.55
CA ALA A 129 4.01 7.19 4.80
C ALA A 129 4.44 6.36 3.58
N HIS A 130 3.53 6.08 2.63
CA HIS A 130 3.85 5.36 1.40
C HIS A 130 4.80 6.14 0.47
N LEU A 131 4.99 7.45 0.67
CA LEU A 131 6.06 8.22 0.00
C LEU A 131 7.44 7.64 0.27
N ALA A 132 7.64 7.03 1.45
CA ALA A 132 8.91 6.41 1.79
C ALA A 132 9.29 5.29 0.79
N PHE A 133 8.31 4.61 0.19
CA PHE A 133 8.57 3.56 -0.81
C PHE A 133 9.18 4.08 -2.11
N LEU A 134 9.17 5.39 -2.36
CA LEU A 134 9.87 6.01 -3.48
C LEU A 134 11.37 6.20 -3.22
N LEU A 135 11.84 5.99 -1.99
CA LEU A 135 13.27 6.01 -1.68
C LEU A 135 13.98 4.81 -2.33
N PRO A 136 15.22 4.96 -2.83
CA PRO A 136 15.93 3.95 -3.61
C PRO A 136 16.31 2.68 -2.83
N VAL A 137 16.03 2.63 -1.53
CA VAL A 137 16.19 1.43 -0.71
C VAL A 137 15.01 0.46 -0.85
N PHE A 138 13.84 0.95 -1.28
CA PHE A 138 12.62 0.15 -1.46
C PHE A 138 12.44 -0.26 -2.92
N GLY A 139 11.58 -1.27 -3.15
CA GLY A 139 11.36 -1.82 -4.50
C GLY A 139 10.90 -0.79 -5.51
N ASP A 140 9.88 0.02 -5.17
CA ASP A 140 9.33 1.05 -6.05
C ASP A 140 10.37 2.13 -6.34
N GLY A 141 11.07 2.64 -5.32
CA GLY A 141 12.15 3.60 -5.50
C GLY A 141 13.32 3.07 -6.36
N ARG A 142 13.68 1.78 -6.21
CA ARG A 142 14.67 1.13 -7.09
C ARG A 142 14.17 1.09 -8.53
N ALA A 143 12.93 0.66 -8.75
CA ALA A 143 12.33 0.60 -10.08
C ALA A 143 12.24 2.00 -10.74
N LEU A 144 11.88 3.02 -9.96
CA LEU A 144 11.89 4.42 -10.39
C LEU A 144 13.30 4.92 -10.75
N TRP A 145 14.30 4.59 -9.93
CA TRP A 145 15.69 4.96 -10.17
C TRP A 145 16.25 4.32 -11.44
N PHE A 146 16.06 3.02 -11.63
CA PHE A 146 16.54 2.34 -12.84
C PHE A 146 15.77 2.79 -14.09
N GLY A 147 14.45 2.96 -13.99
CA GLY A 147 13.61 3.44 -15.09
C GLY A 147 13.95 4.87 -15.54
N SER A 148 14.33 5.74 -14.60
CA SER A 148 14.78 7.10 -14.90
C SER A 148 16.20 7.15 -15.47
N ARG A 149 17.10 6.24 -15.06
CA ARG A 149 18.45 6.15 -15.64
C ARG A 149 18.47 5.65 -17.08
N GLN A 150 17.59 4.72 -17.46
CA GLN A 150 17.45 4.29 -18.87
C GLN A 150 16.95 5.41 -19.81
N ARG A 151 16.28 6.44 -19.27
CA ARG A 151 15.94 7.65 -20.05
C ARG A 151 17.16 8.50 -20.37
N LEU A 152 18.16 8.54 -19.49
CA LEU A 152 19.34 9.40 -19.64
C LEU A 152 20.33 8.86 -20.68
N THR A 153 20.36 7.54 -20.90
CA THR A 153 21.22 6.91 -21.92
C THR A 153 20.64 6.94 -23.33
N HIS A 154 19.36 7.29 -23.50
CA HIS A 154 18.76 7.61 -24.79
C HIS A 154 18.59 9.13 -24.90
N THR A 155 19.71 9.85 -24.89
CA THR A 155 19.75 11.15 -25.55
C THR A 155 19.81 10.84 -27.06
N PRO A 156 18.86 11.31 -27.90
CA PRO A 156 19.04 11.19 -29.33
C PRO A 156 20.26 12.05 -29.68
N ASP A 157 21.32 11.41 -30.18
CA ASP A 157 22.39 12.12 -30.88
C ASP A 157 21.72 12.91 -32.00
N ALA A 158 21.70 14.22 -31.83
CA ALA A 158 21.31 15.18 -32.84
C ALA A 158 22.51 15.37 -33.77
N SER A 159 22.51 14.68 -34.91
CA SER A 159 23.15 15.09 -36.17
C SER A 159 22.81 14.10 -37.28
#